data_AF-A0A3B8MSM6-F1
#
_entry.id   AF-A0A3B8MSM6-F1
#
_cell.length_a   1.000
_cell.length_b   1.000
_cell.length_c   1.000
_cell.angle_alpha   90.00
_cell.angle_beta   90.00
_cell.angle_gamma   90.00
#
_symmetry.space_group_name_H-M   'P 1'
#
loop_
_entity.id
_entity.type
_entity.pdbx_description
1 polymer ?
#
loop_
_entity_poly.entity_id
_entity_poly.type
_entity_poly.pdbx_seq_one_letter_code
_entity_poly.pdbx_strand_id
1 'polypeptide(L)' 'LIGKLSDVIRSLNDQGTTFLIVEHNIPLVLSLCTEVHVLSGGRVLTSGTPEEIRNDPQVIEAYLGPDANLEVPVD' A
#
# COMPACT_ATOMS: atom_id res chain seq x y z
N LEU A 1 5.35 -3.50 -17.02
CA LEU A 1 4.13 -4.34 -16.89
C LEU A 1 3.20 -3.81 -15.81
N ILE A 2 3.72 -3.56 -14.60
CA ILE A 2 2.94 -3.04 -13.46
C ILE A 2 2.28 -1.69 -13.75
N GLY A 3 2.97 -0.70 -14.33
CA GLY A 3 2.37 0.61 -14.63
C GLY A 3 1.11 0.53 -15.51
N LYS A 4 1.14 -0.29 -16.58
CA LYS A 4 -0.04 -0.50 -17.44
C LYS A 4 -1.23 -1.11 -16.69
N LEU A 5 -0.97 -1.97 -15.71
CA LEU A 5 -2.03 -2.54 -14.88
C LEU A 5 -2.62 -1.49 -13.93
N SER A 6 -1.75 -0.68 -13.30
CA SER A 6 -2.16 0.45 -12.46
C SER A 6 -3.07 1.42 -13.21
N ASP A 7 -2.72 1.75 -14.46
CA ASP A 7 -3.50 2.67 -15.29
C ASP A 7 -4.91 2.12 -15.58
N VAL A 8 -5.02 0.82 -15.86
CA VAL A 8 -6.32 0.15 -16.09
C VAL A 8 -7.14 0.14 -14.80
N ILE A 9 -6.54 -0.18 -13.66
CA ILE A 9 -7.22 -0.19 -12.37
C ILE A 9 -7.77 1.21 -12.05
N ARG A 10 -6.95 2.27 -12.22
CA ARG A 10 -7.39 3.65 -12.02
C ARG A 10 -8.56 4.01 -12.93
N SER A 11 -8.44 3.72 -14.24
CA SER A 11 -9.49 4.05 -15.21
C SER A 11 -10.82 3.35 -14.89
N LEU A 12 -10.79 2.10 -14.42
CA LEU A 12 -12.01 1.38 -14.03
C LEU A 12 -12.57 1.87 -12.68
N ASN A 13 -11.70 2.30 -11.76
CA ASN A 13 -12.11 2.91 -10.50
C ASN A 13 -12.78 4.27 -10.73
N ASP A 14 -12.25 5.10 -11.63
CA ASP A 14 -12.86 6.37 -12.05
C ASP A 14 -14.25 6.18 -12.68
N GLN A 15 -14.52 5.00 -13.23
CA GLN A 15 -15.84 4.60 -13.75
C GLN A 15 -16.79 4.05 -12.67
N GLY A 16 -16.37 4.03 -11.41
CA GLY A 16 -17.17 3.58 -10.26
C GLY A 16 -16.93 2.14 -9.82
N THR A 17 -15.94 1.44 -10.38
CA THR A 17 -15.60 0.07 -9.95
C THR A 17 -14.79 0.09 -8.66
N THR A 18 -15.25 -0.61 -7.62
CA THR A 18 -14.47 -0.77 -6.37
C THR A 18 -13.49 -1.93 -6.51
N PHE A 19 -12.25 -1.72 -6.05
CA PHE A 19 -11.18 -2.73 -6.09
C PHE A 19 -10.72 -3.09 -4.67
N LEU A 20 -10.47 -4.39 -4.46
CA LEU A 20 -9.68 -4.89 -3.34
C LEU A 20 -8.35 -5.40 -3.91
N ILE A 21 -7.25 -4.82 -3.46
CA ILE A 21 -5.90 -5.16 -3.92
C ILE A 21 -5.15 -5.83 -2.77
N VAL A 22 -4.57 -7.01 -3.03
CA VAL A 22 -3.70 -7.72 -2.10
C VAL A 22 -2.34 -7.83 -2.76
N GLU A 23 -1.34 -7.17 -2.17
CA GLU A 23 -0.01 -7.09 -2.76
C GLU A 23 1.05 -6.83 -1.69
N HIS A 24 2.28 -7.27 -1.95
CA HIS A 24 3.42 -6.98 -1.10
C HIS A 24 4.12 -5.68 -1.51
N ASN A 25 4.09 -5.29 -2.78
CA ASN A 25 4.63 -4.01 -3.25
C ASN A 25 3.94 -2.78 -2.61
N ILE A 26 4.52 -2.29 -1.51
CA ILE A 26 4.04 -1.12 -0.75
C ILE A 26 3.91 0.13 -1.63
N PRO A 27 4.92 0.55 -2.42
CA PRO A 27 4.76 1.71 -3.31
C PRO A 27 3.52 1.64 -4.21
N LEU A 28 3.23 0.46 -4.75
CA LEU A 28 2.04 0.27 -5.60
C LEU A 28 0.74 0.45 -4.80
N VAL A 29 0.62 -0.20 -3.65
CA VAL A 29 -0.54 -0.09 -2.75
C VAL A 29 -0.77 1.36 -2.34
N LEU A 30 0.28 2.04 -1.90
CA LEU A 30 0.21 3.44 -1.49
C LEU A 30 -0.20 4.38 -2.64
N SER A 31 0.14 4.03 -3.89
CA SER A 31 -0.24 4.84 -5.05
C SER A 31 -1.69 4.61 -5.51
N LEU A 32 -2.25 3.41 -5.31
CA LEU A 32 -3.53 2.99 -5.89
C LEU A 32 -4.70 3.01 -4.90
N CYS A 33 -4.43 2.80 -3.62
CA CYS A 33 -5.46 2.62 -2.61
C CYS A 33 -5.72 3.91 -1.83
N THR A 34 -6.97 4.15 -1.45
CA THR A 34 -7.37 5.25 -0.55
C THR A 34 -7.35 4.84 0.92
N GLU A 35 -7.50 3.55 1.19
CA GLU A 35 -7.44 2.92 2.51
C GLU A 35 -6.61 1.64 2.40
N VAL A 36 -5.79 1.37 3.42
CA VAL A 36 -4.83 0.27 3.42
C VAL A 36 -4.93 -0.45 4.76
N HIS A 37 -5.01 -1.78 4.71
CA HIS A 37 -4.95 -2.66 5.87
C HIS A 37 -3.66 -3.48 5.81
N VAL A 38 -2.81 -3.36 6.84
CA VAL A 38 -1.57 -4.14 6.93
C VAL A 38 -1.82 -5.36 7.80
N LEU A 39 -1.47 -6.54 7.30
CA LEU A 39 -1.61 -7.80 8.03
C LEU A 39 -0.23 -8.34 8.40
N SER A 40 -0.08 -8.80 9.65
CA SER A 40 1.11 -9.50 10.14
C SER A 40 0.69 -10.64 11.07
N GLY A 41 1.31 -11.82 10.92
CA GLY A 41 1.00 -12.99 11.77
C GLY A 41 -0.47 -13.43 11.74
N GLY A 42 -1.18 -13.22 10.62
CA GLY A 42 -2.59 -13.56 10.46
C GLY A 42 -3.56 -12.61 11.17
N ARG A 43 -3.09 -11.43 11.59
CA ARG A 43 -3.91 -10.39 12.23
C ARG A 43 -3.70 -9.04 11.54
N VAL A 44 -4.70 -8.16 11.63
CA VAL A 44 -4.53 -6.76 11.21
C VAL A 44 -3.58 -6.11 12.20
N LEU A 45 -2.47 -5.59 11.67
CA LEU A 45 -1.48 -4.82 12.41
C LEU A 45 -1.96 -3.39 12.59
N THR A 46 -2.31 -2.73 11.49
CA THR A 46 -2.75 -1.33 11.44
C THR A 46 -3.63 -1.12 10.21
N SER A 47 -4.38 -0.01 10.19
CA SER A 47 -5.25 0.37 9.07
C SER A 47 -5.37 1.89 8.99
N GLY A 48 -5.34 2.42 7.78
CA GLY A 48 -5.43 3.86 7.57
C GLY A 48 -5.19 4.28 6.13
N THR A 49 -5.04 5.57 5.92
CA THR A 49 -4.64 6.17 4.65
C THR A 49 -3.21 5.75 4.26
N PRO A 50 -2.85 5.85 2.97
CA PRO A 50 -1.47 5.63 2.54
C PRO A 50 -0.42 6.44 3.32
N GLU A 51 -0.74 7.68 3.68
CA GLU A 51 0.16 8.55 4.45
C GLU A 51 0.36 8.04 5.88
N GLU A 52 -0.71 7.61 6.55
CA GLU A 52 -0.62 7.01 7.89
C GLU A 52 0.19 5.72 7.86
N ILE A 53 -0.10 4.81 6.91
CA ILE A 53 0.61 3.54 6.76
C ILE A 53 2.10 3.72 6.45
N ARG A 54 2.45 4.69 5.60
CA ARG A 54 3.84 4.99 5.26
C ARG A 54 4.67 5.40 6.47
N ASN A 55 4.06 6.15 7.38
CA ASN A 55 4.73 6.71 8.55
C ASN A 55 4.56 5.83 9.80
N ASP A 56 3.84 4.71 9.71
CA ASP A 56 3.60 3.81 10.84
C ASP A 56 4.87 2.99 11.14
N PRO A 57 5.50 3.17 12.33
CA PRO A 57 6.72 2.47 12.69
C PRO A 57 6.54 0.96 12.76
N GLN A 58 5.34 0.45 13.08
CA GLN A 58 5.07 -0.99 13.12
C GLN A 58 5.07 -1.59 11.71
N VAL A 59 4.62 -0.84 10.71
CA VAL A 59 4.65 -1.24 9.30
C VAL A 59 6.07 -1.26 8.78
N ILE A 60 6.85 -0.22 9.09
CA ILE A 60 8.27 -0.11 8.73
C ILE A 60 9.05 -1.30 9.30
N GLU A 61 8.88 -1.59 10.59
CA GLU A 61 9.53 -2.73 11.26
C GLU A 61 9.11 -4.06 10.64
N ALA A 62 7.82 -4.27 10.38
CA ALA A 62 7.30 -5.50 9.79
C ALA A 62 7.81 -5.73 8.34
N TYR A 63 8.08 -4.66 7.59
CA TYR A 63 8.43 -4.74 6.17
C TYR A 63 9.94 -4.71 5.91
N LEU A 64 10.71 -3.98 6.72
CA LEU A 64 12.16 -3.81 6.51
C LEU A 64 13.04 -4.41 7.62
N GLY A 65 12.45 -4.83 8.74
CA GLY A 65 13.19 -5.26 9.93
C GLY A 65 13.63 -4.09 10.82
N PRO A 66 14.25 -4.37 11.98
CA PRO A 66 14.48 -3.38 13.04
C PRO A 66 15.42 -2.20 12.70
N ASP A 67 16.08 -2.21 11.53
CA ASP A 67 17.14 -1.27 11.18
C ASP A 67 16.89 -0.44 9.91
N ALA A 68 15.64 -0.38 9.40
CA ALA A 68 15.42 0.17 8.07
C ALA A 68 14.29 1.21 7.98
N ASN A 69 14.46 2.15 7.05
CA ASN A 69 13.61 3.33 6.87
C ASN A 69 12.97 3.28 5.47
N LEU A 70 11.65 3.51 5.35
CA LEU A 70 10.94 3.51 4.06
C LEU A 70 11.18 4.84 3.31
N GLU A 71 12.41 5.07 2.83
CA GLU A 71 12.67 6.09 1.81
C GLU A 71 12.19 5.59 0.45
N VAL A 72 10.87 5.68 0.22
CA VAL A 72 10.29 5.44 -1.11
C VAL A 72 10.17 6.79 -1.84
N PRO A 73 10.84 6.96 -3.00
CA PRO A 73 10.63 8.12 -3.86
C PRO A 73 9.19 8.16 -4.35
N VAL A 74 8.53 9.32 -4.20
CA VAL A 74 7.24 9.62 -4.83
C VAL A 74 7.54 10.32 -6.15
N ASP A 75 7.71 9.51 -7.20
CA ASP A 75 7.53 9.97 -8.58
C ASP A 75 6.14 9.55 -9.07
#